data_AF-W4PZI1-F1
#
_entry.id   AF-W4PZI1-F1
#
_cell.length_a   1.000
_cell.length_b   1.000
_cell.length_c   1.000
_cell.angle_alpha   90.00
_cell.angle_beta   90.00
_cell.angle_gamma   90.00
#
_symmetry.space_group_name_H-M   'P 1'
#
loop_
_entity.id
_entity.type
_entity.pdbx_description
1 polymer ?
#
loop_
_entity_poly.entity_id
_entity_poly.type
_entity_poly.pdbx_seq_one_letter_code
_entity_poly.pdbx_strand_id
1 'polypeptide(L)'
;MDHQPLTYFEKLENVYVLIETRKMLQHKLTQLKEANQSTELVKEDLRKIEEEIEEYTDGAPVETNQTLTSSLFNPALINQLEDIRDPE
;
A
#
# COMPACT_ATOMS: atom_id res chain seq x y z
N MET A 1 2.47 16.86 13.03
CA MET A 1 1.33 17.44 12.30
C MET A 1 0.20 16.46 12.47
N ASP A 2 -0.96 16.92 12.93
CA ASP A 2 -2.13 16.06 13.07
C ASP A 2 -2.67 15.77 11.66
N HIS A 3 -2.21 14.67 11.07
CA HIS A 3 -2.75 14.19 9.81
C HIS A 3 -4.20 13.77 10.08
N GLN A 4 -5.16 14.45 9.45
CA GLN A 4 -6.54 14.00 9.50
C GLN A 4 -6.59 12.53 9.05
N PRO A 5 -7.37 11.67 9.73
CA PRO A 5 -7.44 10.27 9.36
C PRO A 5 -7.94 10.17 7.91
N LEU A 6 -7.15 9.53 7.06
CA LEU A 6 -7.51 9.29 5.66
C LEU A 6 -8.83 8.54 5.58
N THR A 7 -9.65 8.92 4.60
CA THR A 7 -10.84 8.15 4.24
C THR A 7 -10.42 6.77 3.71
N TYR A 8 -11.35 5.82 3.75
CA TYR A 8 -11.12 4.50 3.18
C TYR A 8 -10.66 4.55 1.72
N PHE A 9 -11.30 5.40 0.91
CA PHE A 9 -10.95 5.55 -0.49
C PHE A 9 -9.54 6.11 -0.68
N GLU A 10 -9.13 7.11 0.11
CA GLU A 10 -7.76 7.65 0.05
C GLU A 10 -6.72 6.62 0.51
N LYS A 11 -7.02 5.81 1.53
CA LYS A 11 -6.16 4.67 1.91
C LYS A 11 -5.99 3.69 0.76
N LEU A 12 -7.06 3.38 0.02
CA LEU A 12 -7.01 2.49 -1.14
C LEU A 12 -6.18 3.07 -2.28
N GLU A 13 -6.36 4.35 -2.60
CA GLU A 13 -5.55 5.02 -3.62
C GLU A 13 -4.06 5.01 -3.24
N ASN A 14 -3.75 5.33 -1.98
CA ASN A 14 -2.38 5.32 -1.48
C ASN A 14 -1.78 3.90 -1.56
N VAL A 15 -2.50 2.88 -1.12
CA VAL A 15 -2.06 1.48 -1.23
C VAL A 15 -1.81 1.09 -2.68
N TYR A 16 -2.70 1.47 -3.60
CA TYR A 16 -2.53 1.21 -5.03
C TYR A 16 -1.24 1.86 -5.59
N VAL A 17 -1.03 3.14 -5.28
CA VAL A 17 0.19 3.87 -5.69
C VAL A 17 1.45 3.19 -5.13
N LEU A 18 1.43 2.78 -3.86
CA LEU A 18 2.55 2.09 -3.22
C LEU A 18 2.84 0.73 -3.88
N ILE A 19 1.81 -0.03 -4.24
CA ILE A 19 1.97 -1.32 -4.94
C ILE A 19 2.63 -1.13 -6.31
N GLU A 20 2.17 -0.16 -7.10
CA GLU A 20 2.75 0.11 -8.42
C GLU A 20 4.18 0.65 -8.31
N THR A 21 4.44 1.50 -7.31
CA THR A 21 5.80 2.00 -7.02
C THR A 21 6.74 0.87 -6.61
N ARG A 22 6.28 -0.07 -5.78
CA ARG A 22 7.04 -1.26 -5.41
C ARG A 22 7.40 -2.11 -6.63
N LYS A 23 6.45 -2.36 -7.54
CA LYS A 23 6.72 -3.11 -8.79
C LYS A 23 7.79 -2.42 -9.64
N MET A 24 7.70 -1.11 -9.79
CA MET A 24 8.70 -0.32 -10.51
C MET A 24 10.09 -0.42 -9.85
N LEU A 25 10.17 -0.31 -8.53
CA LEU A 25 11.44 -0.40 -7.80
C LEU A 25 12.02 -1.82 -7.81
N GLN A 26 11.20 -2.86 -7.78
CA GLN A 26 11.63 -4.25 -7.98
C GLN A 26 12.25 -4.45 -9.37
N HIS A 27 11.63 -3.88 -10.41
CA HIS A 27 12.20 -3.91 -11.76
C HIS A 27 13.55 -3.17 -11.81
N LYS A 28 13.61 -1.96 -11.25
CA LYS A 28 14.86 -1.17 -11.15
C LYS A 28 15.95 -1.91 -10.37
N LEU A 29 15.59 -2.60 -9.28
CA LEU A 29 16.52 -3.39 -8.48
C LEU A 29 17.16 -4.50 -9.31
N THR A 30 16.39 -5.18 -10.16
CA THR A 30 16.92 -6.20 -11.09
C THR A 30 17.91 -5.58 -12.08
N GLN A 31 17.56 -4.45 -12.70
CA GLN A 31 18.46 -3.74 -13.63
C GLN A 31 19.77 -3.29 -12.96
N LEU A 32 19.70 -2.77 -11.74
CA LEU A 32 20.90 -2.35 -10.99
C LEU A 32 21.80 -3.54 -10.62
N LYS A 33 21.20 -4.68 -10.25
CA LYS A 33 21.94 -5.93 -10.00
C LYS A 33 22.68 -6.41 -11.25
N GLU A 34 22.01 -6.40 -12.39
CA GLU A 34 22.60 -6.78 -13.68
C GLU A 34 23.75 -5.84 -14.08
N ALA A 35 23.61 -4.55 -13.78
CA ALA A 35 24.64 -3.54 -14.02
C ALA A 35 25.76 -3.50 -12.96
N ASN A 36 25.75 -4.38 -11.95
CA ASN A 36 26.65 -4.35 -10.78
C ASN A 36 26.71 -2.97 -10.09
N GLN A 37 25.57 -2.28 -10.04
CA GLN A 37 25.45 -0.98 -9.38
C GLN A 37 24.96 -1.13 -7.94
N SER A 38 25.12 -0.07 -7.14
CA SER A 38 24.62 -0.06 -5.77
C SER A 38 23.10 -0.23 -5.73
N THR A 39 22.63 -1.10 -4.84
CA THR A 39 21.21 -1.43 -4.65
C THR A 39 20.65 -0.98 -3.30
N GLU A 40 21.50 -0.42 -2.44
CA GLU A 40 21.20 -0.06 -1.05
C GLU A 40 19.97 0.85 -0.96
N LEU A 41 19.97 1.96 -1.70
CA LEU A 41 18.87 2.94 -1.68
C LEU A 41 17.54 2.34 -2.15
N VAL A 42 17.57 1.54 -3.22
CA VAL A 42 16.35 0.91 -3.76
C VAL A 42 15.79 -0.14 -2.79
N LYS A 43 16.66 -0.89 -2.08
CA LYS A 43 16.21 -1.82 -1.04
C LYS A 43 15.59 -1.10 0.15
N GLU A 44 16.20 0.02 0.56
CA GLU A 44 15.69 0.82 1.67
C GLU A 44 14.33 1.46 1.33
N ASP A 45 14.16 1.97 0.10
CA ASP A 45 12.87 2.50 -0.36
C ASP A 45 11.81 1.40 -0.47
N LEU A 46 12.19 0.20 -0.95
CA LEU A 46 11.29 -0.96 -0.95
C LEU A 46 10.83 -1.34 0.46
N ARG A 47 11.73 -1.33 1.45
CA ARG A 47 11.40 -1.60 2.86
C ARG A 47 10.38 -0.59 3.40
N LYS A 48 10.60 0.71 3.15
CA LYS A 48 9.66 1.76 3.58
C LYS A 48 8.28 1.62 2.95
N ILE A 49 8.23 1.26 1.68
CA ILE A 49 6.95 1.03 0.99
C ILE A 49 6.21 -0.17 1.58
N GLU A 50 6.91 -1.24 1.95
CA GLU A 50 6.30 -2.39 2.63
C GLU A 50 5.72 -1.98 3.99
N GLU A 51 6.44 -1.19 4.77
CA GLU A 51 5.96 -0.65 6.05
C GLU A 51 4.73 0.24 5.88
N GLU A 52 4.72 1.11 4.87
CA GLU A 52 3.58 2.00 4.62
C GLU A 52 2.35 1.25 4.10
N ILE A 53 2.53 0.19 3.31
CA ILE A 53 1.42 -0.70 2.90
C ILE A 53 0.83 -1.40 4.13
N GLU A 54 1.67 -1.94 5.02
CA GLU A 54 1.20 -2.59 6.25
C GLU A 54 0.42 -1.64 7.16
N GLU A 55 0.85 -0.37 7.25
CA GLU A 55 0.15 0.66 8.01
C GLU A 55 -1.24 0.97 7.40
N TYR A 56 -1.35 1.06 6.08
CA TYR A 56 -2.65 1.32 5.44
C TYR A 56 -3.59 0.11 5.42
N THR A 57 -3.07 -1.12 5.52
CA THR A 57 -3.87 -2.35 5.53
C THR A 57 -4.08 -2.97 6.91
N ASP A 58 -3.69 -2.27 7.98
CA ASP A 58 -3.75 -2.77 9.36
C ASP A 58 -3.07 -4.15 9.51
N GLY A 59 -1.97 -4.37 8.78
CA GLY A 59 -1.22 -5.62 8.75
C GLY A 59 -1.85 -6.76 7.93
N ALA A 60 -2.95 -6.51 7.20
CA ALA A 60 -3.52 -7.51 6.31
C ALA A 60 -2.56 -7.78 5.12
N PRO A 61 -2.26 -9.05 4.82
CA PRO A 61 -1.32 -9.40 3.76
C PRO A 61 -1.88 -8.99 2.39
N VAL A 62 -1.14 -8.13 1.71
CA VAL A 62 -1.45 -7.66 0.36
C VAL A 62 -0.82 -8.63 -0.64
N GLU A 63 -1.55 -9.68 -1.01
CA GLU A 63 -1.08 -10.61 -2.04
C GLU A 63 -0.94 -9.91 -3.38
N THR A 64 0.30 -9.85 -3.86
CA THR A 64 0.71 -9.01 -5.00
C THR A 64 0.24 -9.52 -6.36
N ASN A 65 -0.40 -10.69 -6.43
CA ASN A 65 -0.47 -11.47 -7.66
C ASN A 65 -1.83 -11.61 -8.33
N GLN A 66 -2.98 -11.18 -7.79
CA GLN A 66 -4.18 -11.17 -8.63
C GLN A 66 -5.43 -10.39 -8.19
N THR A 67 -5.58 -9.93 -6.95
CA THR A 67 -6.95 -9.55 -6.52
C THR A 67 -7.03 -8.48 -5.45
N LEU A 68 -6.10 -7.52 -5.45
CA LEU A 68 -6.26 -6.34 -4.59
C LEU A 68 -7.42 -5.46 -5.03
N THR A 69 -7.87 -5.59 -6.28
CA THR A 69 -9.12 -5.01 -6.77
C THR A 69 -10.37 -5.73 -6.28
N SER A 70 -10.31 -6.90 -5.63
CA SER A 70 -11.49 -7.58 -5.09
C SER A 70 -11.51 -7.66 -3.57
N SER A 71 -10.37 -7.91 -2.92
CA SER A 71 -10.31 -8.06 -1.46
C SER A 71 -10.36 -6.71 -0.72
N LEU A 72 -9.78 -5.66 -1.31
CA LEU A 72 -9.90 -4.28 -0.81
C LEU A 72 -11.17 -3.57 -1.32
N PHE A 73 -11.93 -4.19 -2.23
CA PHE A 73 -13.25 -3.73 -2.66
C PHE A 73 -14.32 -4.65 -2.09
N ASN A 74 -14.26 -4.96 -0.79
CA ASN A 74 -15.39 -5.61 -0.14
C ASN A 74 -16.42 -4.55 0.27
N PRO A 75 -17.53 -4.36 -0.46
CA PRO A 75 -18.56 -3.40 -0.08
C PRO A 75 -19.21 -3.71 1.28
N ALA A 76 -19.05 -4.92 1.82
CA ALA A 76 -19.50 -5.24 3.17
C ALA A 76 -18.72 -4.49 4.28
N LEU A 77 -17.48 -4.05 4.02
CA LEU A 77 -16.69 -3.25 4.95
C LEU A 77 -17.07 -1.76 4.93
N ILE A 78 -17.68 -1.28 3.84
CA ILE A 78 -18.12 0.11 3.69
C ILE A 78 -19.23 0.44 4.69
N ASN A 79 -20.20 -0.46 4.87
CA ASN A 79 -21.34 -0.24 5.76
C ASN A 79 -20.98 -0.22 7.26
N GLN A 80 -19.88 -0.85 7.68
CA GLN A 80 -19.52 -0.91 9.11
C GLN A 80 -18.76 0.34 9.59
N LEU A 81 -18.21 1.14 8.68
CA LEU A 81 -17.43 2.33 8.99
C LEU A 81 -18.23 3.63 8.83
N GLU A 82 -19.29 3.64 8.02
CA GLU A 82 -20.25 4.76 7.98
C GLU A 82 -21.10 4.85 9.26
N ASP A 83 -21.35 3.73 9.94
CA ASP A 83 -22.14 3.66 11.19
C ASP A 83 -21.44 4.28 12.42
N ILE A 84 -20.15 4.67 12.30
CA ILE A 84 -19.40 5.31 13.40
C ILE A 84 -19.55 6.85 13.35
N ARG A 85 -20.28 7.41 12.36
CA ARG A 85 -20.38 8.85 12.13
C ARG A 85 -21.65 9.55 12.63
N ASP A 86 -22.51 8.90 13.40
CA ASP A 86 -23.59 9.60 14.12
C ASP A 86 -23.77 9.10 15.56
N PRO A 87 -23.27 9.85 16.57
CA PRO A 87 -23.98 9.99 17.82
C PRO A 87 -24.84 11.26 17.74
N GLU A 88 -26.14 11.12 17.46
CA GLU A 88 -27.13 12.10 17.96
C GLU A 88 -27.29 11.95 19.48
#